data_AF-A0A536DP50-F1
#
_entry.id   AF-A0A536DP50-F1
#
_cell.length_a   1.000
_cell.length_b   1.000
_cell.length_c   1.000
_cell.angle_alpha   90.00
_cell.angle_beta   90.00
_cell.angle_gamma   90.00
#
_symmetry.space_group_name_H-M   'P 1'
#
loop_
_entity.id
_entity.type
_entity.pdbx_description
1 polymer ?
#
loop_
_entity_poly.entity_id
_entity_poly.type
_entity_poly.pdbx_seq_one_letter_code
_entity_poly.pdbx_strand_id
1 'polypeptide(L)' 'MSWSVDPMHTQVEFSAKHMGIMTVKGAFTGVNAAIDFKEDDFTASSVEATIDASTLSTHDNQRDGHLKSPDFLDVEH' A
#
# COMPACT_ATOMS: atom_id res chain seq x y z
N MET A 1 13.71 -14.71 -12.70
CA MET A 1 13.79 -13.46 -13.50
C MET A 1 13.26 -12.35 -12.61
N SER A 2 13.87 -11.15 -12.64
CA SER A 2 13.37 -10.01 -11.86
C SER A 2 12.40 -9.19 -12.70
N TRP A 3 11.16 -9.08 -12.23
CA TRP A 3 10.09 -8.31 -12.84
C TRP A 3 9.83 -7.06 -12.01
N SER A 4 9.83 -5.90 -12.66
CA SER A 4 9.32 -4.67 -12.05
C SER A 4 7.82 -4.58 -12.25
N VAL A 5 7.12 -4.17 -11.21
CA VAL A 5 5.66 -4.07 -11.20
C VAL A 5 5.23 -2.74 -11.87
N ASP A 6 4.27 -2.81 -12.79
CA ASP A 6 3.67 -1.62 -13.43
C ASP A 6 2.74 -0.90 -12.45
N PRO A 7 3.02 0.37 -12.09
CA PRO A 7 2.17 1.13 -11.18
C PRO A 7 0.72 1.30 -11.66
N MET A 8 0.46 1.30 -12.98
CA MET A 8 -0.89 1.52 -13.54
C MET A 8 -1.82 0.32 -13.36
N HIS A 9 -1.26 -0.87 -13.14
CA HIS A 9 -2.02 -2.11 -12.97
C HIS A 9 -1.84 -2.71 -11.56
N THR A 10 -1.32 -1.93 -10.63
CA THR A 10 -1.00 -2.36 -9.27
C THR A 10 -1.71 -1.50 -8.27
N GLN A 11 -2.30 -2.14 -7.27
CA GLN A 11 -3.07 -1.45 -6.24
C GLN A 11 -2.68 -2.01 -4.88
N VAL A 12 -2.46 -1.10 -3.93
CA VAL A 12 -2.32 -1.42 -2.51
C VAL A 12 -3.50 -0.79 -1.80
N GLU A 13 -4.48 -1.62 -1.46
CA GLU A 13 -5.71 -1.20 -0.80
C GLU A 13 -5.75 -1.68 0.65
N PHE A 14 -6.47 -0.94 1.49
CA PHE A 14 -6.78 -1.32 2.85
C PHE A 14 -8.25 -1.06 3.18
N SER A 15 -8.73 -1.75 4.20
CA SER A 15 -10.03 -1.43 4.79
C SER A 15 -10.02 -1.60 6.30
N ALA A 16 -10.73 -0.73 7.00
CA ALA A 16 -10.83 -0.72 8.45
C ALA A 16 -12.28 -0.51 8.87
N LYS A 17 -12.68 -1.17 9.96
CA LYS A 17 -14.01 -0.99 10.55
C LYS A 17 -14.05 0.29 11.38
N HIS A 18 -14.97 1.18 11.05
CA HIS A 18 -15.30 2.36 11.84
C HIS A 18 -16.52 2.07 12.72
N MET A 19 -16.29 2.04 14.04
CA MET A 19 -17.28 1.68 15.06
C MET A 19 -17.98 0.33 14.82
N GLY A 20 -17.29 -0.63 14.18
CA GLY A 20 -17.81 -1.98 13.90
C GLY A 20 -18.88 -2.07 12.81
N ILE A 21 -19.45 -0.95 12.37
CA ILE A 21 -20.59 -0.90 11.45
C ILE A 21 -20.11 -0.50 10.05
N MET A 22 -19.48 0.67 9.95
CA MET A 22 -19.02 1.22 8.67
C MET A 22 -17.65 0.67 8.31
N THR A 23 -17.38 0.51 7.02
CA THR A 23 -16.05 0.16 6.52
C THR A 23 -15.46 1.36 5.81
N VAL A 24 -14.35 1.87 6.32
CA VAL A 24 -13.51 2.84 5.62
C VAL A 24 -12.59 2.05 4.69
N LYS A 25 -12.51 2.47 3.43
CA LYS A 25 -11.57 1.94 2.45
C LYS A 25 -10.56 3.02 2.10
N GLY A 26 -9.33 2.62 1.80
CA GLY A 26 -8.32 3.51 1.28
C GLY A 26 -7.29 2.75 0.48
N ALA A 27 -6.38 3.51 -0.13
CA ALA A 27 -5.30 2.98 -0.94
C ALA A 27 -4.04 3.85 -0.83
N PHE A 28 -2.92 3.29 -1.28
CA PHE A 28 -1.68 4.02 -1.50
C PHE A 28 -1.38 4.04 -3.00
N THR A 29 -1.05 5.21 -3.55
CA THR A 29 -0.73 5.34 -4.98
C THR A 29 0.76 5.26 -5.28
N GLY A 30 1.63 5.43 -4.28
CA GLY A 30 3.08 5.37 -4.40
C GLY A 30 3.65 3.97 -4.13
N VAL A 31 3.27 2.97 -4.91
CA VAL A 31 3.80 1.60 -4.80
C VAL A 31 4.91 1.34 -5.81
N ASN A 32 6.00 0.73 -5.35
CA ASN A 32 7.02 0.12 -6.19
C ASN A 32 7.23 -1.33 -5.72
N ALA A 33 7.42 -2.26 -6.65
CA ALA A 33 7.70 -3.64 -6.29
C ALA A 33 8.58 -4.34 -7.32
N ALA A 34 9.37 -5.30 -6.82
CA ALA A 34 10.21 -6.20 -7.57
C ALA A 34 9.86 -7.65 -7.22
N ILE A 35 9.71 -8.48 -8.24
CA ILE A 35 9.35 -9.89 -8.10
C ILE A 35 10.48 -10.73 -8.69
N ASP A 36 11.14 -11.56 -7.88
CA ASP A 36 12.00 -12.63 -8.40
C ASP A 36 11.19 -13.92 -8.51
N PHE A 37 10.79 -14.21 -9.74
CA PHE A 37 9.96 -15.37 -10.05
C PHE A 37 10.82 -16.53 -10.55
N LYS A 38 10.59 -17.71 -9.97
CA LYS A 38 11.20 -19.00 -10.34
C LYS A 38 10.12 -19.91 -10.93
N GLU A 39 10.14 -20.08 -12.25
CA GLU A 39 9.13 -20.84 -12.99
C GLU A 39 9.09 -22.33 -12.60
N ASP A 40 10.24 -22.91 -12.26
CA ASP A 40 10.37 -24.34 -11.93
C ASP A 40 10.08 -24.66 -10.45
N ASP A 41 10.14 -23.66 -9.57
CA ASP A 41 9.88 -23.80 -8.14
C ASP A 41 9.36 -22.48 -7.54
N PHE A 42 8.03 -22.34 -7.47
CA PHE A 42 7.40 -21.14 -6.91
C PHE A 42 7.75 -20.88 -5.45
N THR A 43 8.13 -21.90 -4.68
CA THR A 43 8.49 -21.71 -3.25
C THR A 43 9.81 -20.97 -3.08
N ALA A 44 10.65 -20.95 -4.11
CA ALA A 44 11.89 -20.18 -4.17
C ALA A 44 11.70 -18.77 -4.76
N SER A 45 10.47 -18.37 -5.10
CA SER A 45 10.19 -17.00 -5.57
C SER A 45 10.10 -16.02 -4.40
N SER A 46 10.38 -14.74 -4.67
CA SER A 46 10.29 -13.68 -3.67
C SER A 46 9.71 -12.39 -4.24
N VAL A 47 9.14 -11.57 -3.36
CA VAL A 47 8.61 -10.23 -3.70
C VAL A 47 9.12 -9.24 -2.67
N GLU A 48 9.62 -8.12 -3.15
CA GLU A 48 9.95 -6.95 -2.34
C GLU A 48 9.09 -5.78 -2.83
N ALA A 49 8.40 -5.11 -1.90
CA ALA A 49 7.55 -3.98 -2.22
C ALA A 49 7.82 -2.82 -1.24
N THR A 50 7.81 -1.61 -1.79
CA THR A 50 7.92 -0.35 -1.05
C THR A 50 6.69 0.48 -1.32
N ILE A 51 6.10 1.03 -0.26
CA ILE A 51 4.92 1.88 -0.33
C ILE A 51 5.30 3.23 0.28
N ASP A 52 5.08 4.30 -0.47
CA ASP A 52 5.15 5.66 0.06
C ASP A 52 3.88 5.96 0.87
N ALA A 53 4.02 5.95 2.20
CA ALA A 53 2.92 6.19 3.13
C ALA A 53 2.29 7.59 2.97
N SER A 54 3.03 8.58 2.47
CA SER A 54 2.51 9.93 2.23
C SER A 54 1.43 9.97 1.14
N THR A 55 1.37 8.94 0.29
CA THR A 55 0.38 8.80 -0.79
C THR A 55 -0.95 8.17 -0.36
N LEU A 56 -1.12 7.89 0.94
CA LEU A 56 -2.37 7.38 1.49
C LEU A 56 -3.55 8.28 1.07
N SER A 57 -4.63 7.64 0.61
CA SER A 57 -5.93 8.28 0.51
C SER A 57 -7.09 7.38 0.90
N THR A 58 -8.03 7.96 1.64
CA THR A 58 -9.35 7.40 1.96
C THR A 58 -10.48 8.19 1.29
N HIS A 59 -10.14 9.05 0.33
CA HIS A 59 -11.03 10.02 -0.33
C HIS A 59 -11.65 11.06 0.63
N ASP A 60 -11.02 11.28 1.79
CA ASP A 60 -11.41 12.28 2.78
C ASP A 60 -10.15 13.00 3.26
N ASN A 61 -9.97 14.26 2.83
CA ASN A 61 -8.73 15.00 3.08
C ASN A 61 -8.44 15.21 4.58
N GLN A 62 -9.47 15.34 5.42
CA GLN A 62 -9.27 15.56 6.86
C GLN A 62 -8.78 14.26 7.52
N ARG A 63 -9.40 13.14 7.17
CA ARG A 63 -8.96 11.82 7.65
C ARG A 63 -7.58 11.47 7.11
N ASP A 64 -7.30 11.76 5.85
CA ASP A 64 -6.00 11.51 5.23
C ASP A 64 -4.89 12.33 5.91
N GLY A 65 -5.17 13.60 6.23
CA GLY A 65 -4.24 14.42 7.01
C GLY A 65 -3.95 13.87 8.41
N HIS A 66 -4.97 13.39 9.11
CA HIS A 66 -4.80 12.78 10.43
C HIS A 66 -4.04 11.45 10.36
N LEU A 67 -4.33 10.59 9.38
CA LEU A 67 -3.63 9.31 9.21
C LEU A 67 -2.16 9.47 8.83
N LYS A 68 -1.79 10.60 8.21
CA LYS A 68 -0.41 10.94 7.87
C LYS A 68 0.36 11.59 9.02
N SER A 69 -0.32 12.05 10.06
CA SER A 69 0.30 12.73 11.21
C SER A 69 1.08 11.75 12.10
N PRO A 70 1.85 12.28 13.08
CA PRO A 70 2.54 11.49 14.09
C PRO A 70 1.63 10.62 14.98
N ASP A 71 0.31 10.88 14.98
CA ASP A 71 -0.64 10.05 15.73
C ASP A 71 -0.85 8.67 15.06
N PHE A 72 -0.40 8.52 13.79
CA PHE A 72 -0.55 7.31 13.00
C PHE A 72 0.74 6.96 12.23
N LEU A 73 0.85 7.36 10.96
CA LEU A 73 1.90 6.91 10.06
C LEU A 73 3.17 7.75 10.10
N ASP A 74 3.10 8.95 10.67
CA ASP A 74 4.24 9.88 10.84
C ASP A 74 5.06 10.08 9.55
N VAL A 75 4.40 10.46 8.45
CA VAL A 75 5.01 10.43 7.11
C VAL A 75 6.07 11.51 6.86
N GLU A 76 6.28 12.44 7.79
CA GLU A 76 7.25 13.53 7.68
C GLU A 76 8.60 13.22 8.35
N HIS A 77 8.77 12.03 8.97
CA HIS A 77 9.97 11.64 9.71
C HIS A 77 10.77 10.49 9.04
#